data_AF-A0A816D6S8-F1
#
_entry.id   AF-A0A816D6S8-F1
#
_cell.length_a   1.000
_cell.length_b   1.000
_cell.length_c   1.000
_cell.angle_alpha   90.00
_cell.angle_beta   90.00
_cell.angle_gamma   90.00
#
_symmetry.space_group_name_H-M   'P 1'
#
loop_
_entity.id
_entity.type
_entity.pdbx_description
1 polymer ?
#
loop_
_entity_poly.entity_id
_entity_poly.type
_entity_poly.pdbx_seq_one_letter_code
_entity_poly.pdbx_strand_id
1 'polypeptide(L)'
;DHLLGNAVQHREVQGNESERFLSYFKSRGGITYRQGGIASGFHRHQSTNEPRLFRLKGRHTVRLFEMPSIDWSYISRGDVYLLDLNEVIFIWNGFKSNKYERLQAMQRAKQLRDERGKTNIVIIEDGEEMKMSKDELKLFESKLSLKDKKLNLNETIDDNDDDDKRSDGAHIKLYKCSDESGTLKVTEKKVGPLVKSDLESEDAYIVDNSAYGVWVWVGRRSNPKERREAMRNALGFLQKKRLSKNYKTLFKTWLDLYAQKGLGKTFTKGHIAKVVSTQFDVTTMHSHPQLAAATQMPDDGSGKKEIYRIEQFKMIPYPESMHGIFFAGDSFVIQYTYNDQQHSYTLIYFWLGHHSSQDEQGAAAIGAVELDKKINGTGTIIRVVQDKEPLHFMAMFHGHMIIFKHGKRSGFRNLQYYDENTSENNDTYLLQVRGLSKYDTKAVQ
;
A
#
# COMPACT_ATOMS: atom_id res chain seq x y z
N ASP A 1 -26.95 9.73 -13.27
CA ASP A 1 -28.10 10.62 -13.55
C ASP A 1 -28.94 10.92 -12.32
N HIS A 2 -29.53 9.93 -11.62
CA HIS A 2 -30.30 10.19 -10.39
C HIS A 2 -29.51 10.93 -9.29
N LEU A 3 -28.23 10.61 -9.10
CA LEU A 3 -27.32 11.30 -8.16
C LEU A 3 -26.64 12.54 -8.75
N LEU A 4 -27.28 13.19 -9.74
CA LEU A 4 -26.81 14.41 -10.41
C LEU A 4 -25.42 14.32 -11.08
N GLY A 5 -24.89 13.11 -11.25
CA GLY A 5 -23.56 12.89 -11.85
C GLY A 5 -22.40 13.07 -10.88
N ASN A 6 -22.65 13.25 -9.59
CA ASN A 6 -21.60 13.44 -8.57
C ASN A 6 -20.95 12.12 -8.11
N ALA A 7 -21.57 10.99 -8.42
CA ALA A 7 -21.07 9.68 -8.01
C ALA A 7 -19.88 9.24 -8.88
N VAL A 8 -18.80 8.78 -8.24
CA VAL A 8 -17.70 8.10 -8.92
C VAL A 8 -18.15 6.68 -9.28
N GLN A 9 -18.12 6.36 -10.57
CA GLN A 9 -18.47 5.03 -11.06
C GLN A 9 -17.25 4.11 -11.06
N HIS A 10 -17.47 2.85 -10.69
CA HIS A 10 -16.45 1.81 -10.71
C HIS A 10 -17.02 0.59 -11.44
N ARG A 11 -16.22 -0.06 -12.30
CA ARG A 11 -16.54 -1.37 -12.84
C ARG A 11 -15.67 -2.41 -12.16
N GLU A 12 -16.34 -3.28 -11.43
CA GLU A 12 -15.72 -4.38 -10.72
C GLU A 12 -15.98 -5.67 -11.50
N VAL A 13 -14.92 -6.47 -11.69
CA VAL A 13 -15.00 -7.77 -12.39
C VAL A 13 -14.54 -8.83 -11.40
N GLN A 14 -15.25 -9.96 -11.36
CA GLN A 14 -14.94 -11.08 -10.48
C GLN A 14 -13.46 -11.46 -10.52
N GLY A 15 -12.84 -11.54 -9.34
CA GLY A 15 -11.42 -11.85 -9.13
C GLY A 15 -10.45 -10.71 -9.41
N ASN A 16 -10.92 -9.58 -9.96
CA ASN A 16 -10.11 -8.42 -10.34
C ASN A 16 -10.72 -7.12 -9.77
N GLU A 17 -11.35 -7.21 -8.59
CA GLU A 17 -11.98 -6.07 -7.95
C GLU A 17 -10.95 -5.08 -7.42
N SER A 18 -11.34 -3.81 -7.38
CA SER A 18 -10.54 -2.76 -6.77
C SER A 18 -10.39 -2.98 -5.26
N GLU A 19 -9.23 -2.58 -4.72
CA GLU A 19 -8.99 -2.60 -3.27
C GLU A 19 -10.04 -1.79 -2.49
N ARG A 20 -10.57 -0.73 -3.11
CA ARG A 20 -11.65 0.08 -2.54
C ARG A 20 -12.92 -0.77 -2.37
N PHE A 21 -13.35 -1.47 -3.42
CA PHE A 21 -14.53 -2.33 -3.34
C PHE A 21 -14.33 -3.45 -2.32
N LEU A 22 -13.18 -4.13 -2.37
CA LEU A 22 -12.82 -5.17 -1.40
C LEU A 22 -12.80 -4.67 0.04
N SER A 23 -12.41 -3.41 0.26
CA SER A 23 -12.33 -2.81 1.60
C SER A 23 -13.67 -2.77 2.34
N TYR A 24 -14.79 -2.70 1.61
CA TYR A 24 -16.13 -2.67 2.19
C TYR A 24 -16.52 -3.99 2.86
N PHE A 25 -15.86 -5.10 2.50
CA PHE A 25 -16.20 -6.44 2.96
C PHE A 25 -15.18 -7.01 3.96
N LYS A 26 -14.12 -6.26 4.31
CA LYS A 26 -13.07 -6.73 5.24
C LYS A 26 -13.61 -7.14 6.60
N SER A 27 -14.57 -6.38 7.15
CA SER A 27 -15.21 -6.71 8.44
C SER A 27 -16.03 -8.00 8.40
N ARG A 28 -16.43 -8.43 7.20
CA ARG A 28 -17.11 -9.71 6.95
C ARG A 28 -16.13 -10.77 6.46
N GLY A 29 -14.82 -10.57 6.65
CA GLY A 29 -13.75 -11.48 6.23
C GLY A 29 -13.49 -11.54 4.71
N GLY A 30 -14.01 -10.61 3.90
CA GLY A 30 -13.87 -10.58 2.43
C GLY A 30 -15.15 -10.93 1.64
N ILE A 31 -14.99 -11.30 0.36
CA ILE A 31 -16.09 -11.59 -0.57
C ILE A 31 -16.25 -13.11 -0.79
N THR A 32 -17.50 -13.56 -0.90
CA THR A 32 -17.86 -14.92 -1.31
C THR A 32 -18.51 -14.90 -2.70
N TYR A 33 -17.96 -15.63 -3.66
CA TYR A 33 -18.61 -15.87 -4.94
C TYR A 33 -19.39 -17.16 -4.88
N ARG A 34 -20.68 -17.07 -5.18
CA ARG A 34 -21.59 -18.21 -5.23
C ARG A 34 -21.84 -18.64 -6.66
N GLN A 35 -22.11 -19.93 -6.85
CA GLN A 35 -22.56 -20.46 -8.14
C GLN A 35 -24.04 -20.11 -8.39
N GLY A 36 -24.39 -19.92 -9.67
CA GLY A 36 -25.74 -19.57 -10.11
C GLY A 36 -26.01 -18.06 -10.26
N GLY A 37 -27.27 -17.70 -10.48
CA GLY A 37 -27.73 -16.33 -10.66
C GLY A 37 -29.20 -16.24 -11.05
N ILE A 38 -29.66 -15.06 -11.47
CA ILE A 38 -31.06 -14.82 -11.85
C ILE A 38 -31.51 -15.80 -12.95
N ALA A 39 -30.67 -16.03 -13.95
CA ALA A 39 -30.96 -16.94 -15.07
C ALA A 39 -31.11 -18.41 -14.62
N SER A 40 -30.47 -18.80 -13.51
CA SER A 40 -30.59 -20.15 -12.94
C SER A 40 -31.67 -20.22 -11.83
N GLY A 41 -32.54 -19.23 -11.73
CA GLY A 41 -33.62 -19.19 -10.72
C GLY A 41 -33.17 -18.82 -9.31
N PHE A 42 -31.93 -18.35 -9.12
CA PHE A 42 -31.44 -17.92 -7.81
C PHE A 42 -32.12 -16.60 -7.43
N HIS A 43 -33.22 -16.69 -6.69
CA HIS A 43 -33.87 -15.56 -6.02
C HIS A 43 -33.35 -15.52 -4.60
N ARG A 44 -32.88 -14.35 -4.19
CA ARG A 44 -32.27 -14.02 -2.89
C ARG A 44 -32.72 -14.93 -1.73
N HIS A 45 -31.76 -15.57 -1.05
CA HIS A 45 -31.95 -16.44 0.11
C HIS A 45 -32.91 -17.64 -0.09
N GLN A 46 -32.50 -18.61 -0.90
CA GLN A 46 -32.75 -19.98 -0.47
C GLN A 46 -31.60 -20.38 0.44
N SER A 47 -31.87 -20.45 1.74
CA SER A 47 -31.07 -21.23 2.68
C SER A 47 -31.27 -22.71 2.32
N THR A 48 -30.83 -23.12 1.13
CA THR A 48 -30.67 -24.55 0.89
C THR A 48 -29.50 -24.97 1.76
N ASN A 49 -29.82 -25.71 2.81
CA ASN A 49 -28.90 -26.48 3.62
C ASN A 49 -28.33 -27.61 2.74
N GLU A 50 -27.69 -27.24 1.65
CA GLU A 50 -27.05 -28.14 0.71
C GLU A 50 -25.55 -28.14 0.99
N PRO A 51 -24.92 -29.32 1.00
CA PRO A 51 -23.48 -29.46 1.05
C PRO A 51 -22.79 -28.62 -0.02
N ARG A 52 -21.77 -27.83 0.38
CA ARG A 52 -21.00 -26.97 -0.54
C ARG A 52 -19.52 -27.08 -0.27
N LEU A 53 -18.73 -27.02 -1.34
CA LEU A 53 -17.27 -26.92 -1.28
C LEU A 53 -16.87 -25.50 -1.66
N PHE A 54 -16.04 -24.87 -0.83
CA PHE A 54 -15.46 -23.57 -1.09
C PHE A 54 -13.94 -23.63 -1.11
N ARG A 55 -13.32 -22.91 -2.04
CA ARG A 55 -11.87 -22.67 -2.06
C ARG A 55 -11.56 -21.28 -1.53
N LEU A 56 -10.60 -21.18 -0.63
CA LEU A 56 -10.00 -19.92 -0.20
C LEU A 56 -8.73 -19.67 -0.97
N LYS A 57 -8.62 -18.46 -1.52
CA LYS A 57 -7.40 -18.00 -2.19
C LYS A 57 -7.15 -16.52 -1.90
N GLY A 58 -5.90 -16.16 -1.61
CA GLY A 58 -5.43 -14.78 -1.60
C GLY A 58 -4.47 -14.46 -0.46
N ARG A 59 -3.47 -13.61 -0.76
CA ARG A 59 -2.42 -13.22 0.20
C ARG A 59 -2.79 -12.01 1.08
N HIS A 60 -3.43 -10.99 0.49
CA HIS A 60 -3.78 -9.75 1.19
C HIS A 60 -5.29 -9.54 1.37
N THR A 61 -6.09 -10.06 0.44
CA THR A 61 -7.55 -10.08 0.55
C THR A 61 -8.03 -11.47 0.15
N VAL A 62 -8.50 -12.21 1.15
CA VAL A 62 -8.98 -13.57 0.94
C VAL A 62 -10.35 -13.57 0.30
N ARG A 63 -10.50 -14.39 -0.74
CA ARG A 63 -11.74 -14.61 -1.47
C ARG A 63 -12.18 -16.04 -1.28
N LEU A 64 -13.49 -16.23 -1.11
CA LEU A 64 -14.11 -17.54 -0.99
C LEU A 64 -14.84 -17.86 -2.30
N PHE A 65 -14.43 -18.90 -2.99
CA PHE A 65 -15.03 -19.34 -4.26
C PHE A 65 -15.83 -20.61 -4.02
N GLU A 66 -17.13 -20.61 -4.31
CA GLU A 66 -17.93 -21.83 -4.35
C GLU A 66 -17.54 -22.67 -5.58
N MET A 67 -17.19 -23.94 -5.35
CA MET A 67 -16.84 -24.88 -6.41
C MET A 67 -18.10 -25.42 -7.11
N PRO A 68 -18.03 -25.78 -8.41
CA PRO A 68 -19.19 -26.28 -9.15
C PRO A 68 -19.81 -27.55 -8.54
N SER A 69 -18.98 -28.40 -7.92
CA SER A 69 -19.40 -29.58 -7.17
C SER A 69 -18.41 -29.88 -6.05
N ILE A 70 -18.78 -30.81 -5.16
CA ILE A 70 -17.87 -31.38 -4.17
C ILE A 70 -17.11 -32.51 -4.86
N ASP A 71 -15.88 -32.25 -5.28
CA ASP A 71 -15.01 -33.22 -5.95
C ASP A 71 -13.54 -32.91 -5.69
N TRP A 72 -12.69 -33.94 -5.60
CA TRP A 72 -11.24 -33.79 -5.45
C TRP A 72 -10.58 -33.07 -6.63
N SER A 73 -11.19 -33.07 -7.82
CA SER A 73 -10.68 -32.37 -9.01
C SER A 73 -10.58 -30.85 -8.82
N TYR A 74 -11.30 -30.28 -7.86
CA TYR A 74 -11.27 -28.86 -7.53
C TYR A 74 -10.35 -28.53 -6.35
N ILE A 75 -9.77 -29.54 -5.71
CA ILE A 75 -8.93 -29.39 -4.52
C ILE A 75 -7.46 -29.45 -4.93
N SER A 76 -6.64 -28.57 -4.37
CA SER A 76 -5.21 -28.44 -4.64
C SER A 76 -4.44 -28.50 -3.33
N ARG A 77 -3.18 -28.95 -3.34
CA ARG A 77 -2.34 -28.95 -2.13
C ARG A 77 -1.88 -27.54 -1.73
N GLY A 78 -2.13 -26.53 -2.57
CA GLY A 78 -1.68 -25.14 -2.38
C GLY A 78 -2.67 -24.22 -1.68
N ASP A 79 -3.96 -24.58 -1.65
CA ASP A 79 -5.02 -23.72 -1.13
C ASP A 79 -5.68 -24.32 0.13
N VAL A 80 -6.58 -23.56 0.76
CA VAL A 80 -7.43 -24.02 1.87
C VAL A 80 -8.86 -24.17 1.39
N TYR A 81 -9.55 -25.22 1.83
CA TYR A 81 -10.92 -25.51 1.39
C TYR A 81 -11.87 -25.62 2.59
N LEU A 82 -13.11 -25.13 2.43
CA LEU A 82 -14.20 -25.33 3.37
C LEU A 82 -15.23 -26.27 2.74
N LEU A 83 -15.42 -27.44 3.34
CA LEU A 83 -16.54 -28.32 3.04
C LEU A 83 -17.63 -28.06 4.08
N ASP A 84 -18.61 -27.26 3.69
CA ASP A 84 -19.76 -26.89 4.51
C ASP A 84 -20.83 -27.99 4.36
N LEU A 85 -20.88 -28.90 5.32
CA LEU A 85 -21.98 -29.82 5.51
C LEU A 85 -22.84 -29.23 6.62
N ASN A 86 -24.15 -29.15 6.46
CA ASN A 86 -25.06 -28.39 7.33
C ASN A 86 -24.78 -28.40 8.83
N GLU A 87 -24.32 -29.52 9.39
CA GLU A 87 -24.02 -29.71 10.81
C GLU A 87 -22.53 -29.54 11.16
N VAL A 88 -21.63 -29.72 10.18
CA VAL A 88 -20.18 -29.73 10.37
C VAL A 88 -19.47 -29.05 9.19
N ILE A 89 -18.63 -28.07 9.51
CA ILE A 89 -17.75 -27.42 8.53
C ILE A 89 -16.36 -28.06 8.66
N PHE A 90 -15.91 -28.72 7.59
CA PHE A 90 -14.54 -29.19 7.51
C PHE A 90 -13.66 -28.13 6.86
N ILE A 91 -12.52 -27.85 7.49
CA ILE A 91 -11.45 -27.03 6.92
C ILE A 91 -10.35 -27.99 6.47
N TRP A 92 -10.16 -28.14 5.17
CA TRP A 92 -9.07 -28.95 4.63
C TRP A 92 -7.91 -28.02 4.24
N ASN A 93 -6.80 -28.15 4.94
CA ASN A 93 -5.58 -27.37 4.72
C ASN A 93 -4.67 -28.13 3.76
N GLY A 94 -4.49 -27.61 2.56
CA GLY A 94 -3.49 -28.13 1.64
C GLY A 94 -2.08 -28.05 2.24
N PHE A 95 -1.24 -29.04 1.98
CA PHE A 95 0.11 -29.12 2.56
C PHE A 95 0.96 -27.85 2.33
N LYS A 96 0.84 -27.23 1.15
CA LYS A 96 1.55 -26.00 0.75
C LYS A 96 0.77 -24.71 1.04
N SER A 97 -0.44 -24.79 1.61
CA SER A 97 -1.25 -23.60 1.91
C SER A 97 -0.58 -22.68 2.93
N ASN A 98 -0.71 -21.38 2.71
CA ASN A 98 -0.02 -20.39 3.54
C ASN A 98 -0.74 -20.16 4.89
N LYS A 99 0.01 -19.76 5.92
CA LYS A 99 -0.52 -19.59 7.29
C LYS A 99 -1.64 -18.54 7.37
N TYR A 100 -1.59 -17.52 6.53
CA TYR A 100 -2.59 -16.45 6.53
C TYR A 100 -3.94 -16.94 5.98
N GLU A 101 -3.93 -17.72 4.89
CA GLU A 101 -5.12 -18.37 4.34
C GLU A 101 -5.78 -19.32 5.35
N ARG A 102 -4.98 -20.13 6.07
CA ARG A 102 -5.49 -21.02 7.13
C ARG A 102 -6.18 -20.23 8.26
N LEU A 103 -5.58 -19.12 8.69
CA LEU A 103 -6.17 -18.23 9.70
C LEU A 103 -7.50 -17.63 9.22
N GLN A 104 -7.54 -17.18 7.96
CA GLN A 104 -8.74 -16.61 7.36
C GLN A 104 -9.83 -17.66 7.15
N ALA A 105 -9.47 -18.89 6.76
CA ALA A 105 -10.39 -20.02 6.69
C ALA A 105 -11.07 -20.30 8.03
N MET A 106 -10.29 -20.30 9.11
CA MET A 106 -10.81 -20.45 10.46
C MET A 106 -11.79 -19.33 10.83
N GLN A 107 -11.45 -18.07 10.54
CA GLN A 107 -12.35 -16.94 10.80
C GLN A 107 -13.66 -17.08 10.01
N ARG A 108 -13.59 -17.56 8.76
CA ARG A 108 -14.77 -17.80 7.92
C ARG A 108 -15.64 -18.95 8.39
N ALA A 109 -15.03 -20.08 8.75
CA ALA A 109 -15.77 -21.21 9.31
C ALA A 109 -16.51 -20.81 10.59
N LYS A 110 -15.86 -20.04 11.49
CA LYS A 110 -16.50 -19.48 12.69
C LYS A 110 -17.70 -18.59 12.37
N GLN A 111 -17.54 -17.67 11.41
CA GLN A 111 -18.64 -16.81 11.00
C GLN A 111 -19.84 -17.60 10.46
N LEU A 112 -19.59 -18.57 9.56
CA LEU A 112 -20.63 -19.44 9.00
C LEU A 112 -21.34 -20.26 10.08
N ARG A 113 -20.60 -20.73 11.09
CA ARG A 113 -21.16 -21.40 12.26
C ARG A 113 -22.06 -20.49 13.06
N ASP A 114 -21.59 -19.29 13.38
CA ASP A 114 -22.29 -18.35 14.25
C ASP A 114 -23.58 -17.84 13.58
N GLU A 115 -23.56 -17.61 12.26
CA GLU A 115 -24.74 -17.22 11.46
C GLU A 115 -25.84 -18.29 11.43
N ARG A 116 -25.50 -19.57 11.59
CA ARG A 116 -26.43 -20.71 11.49
C ARG A 116 -26.83 -21.33 12.82
N GLY A 117 -26.29 -20.85 13.94
CA GLY A 117 -26.80 -21.14 15.28
C GLY A 117 -26.51 -22.53 15.86
N LYS A 118 -25.72 -23.38 15.19
CA LYS A 118 -24.99 -24.58 15.70
C LYS A 118 -24.36 -25.34 14.53
N THR A 119 -23.02 -25.36 14.44
CA THR A 119 -22.23 -26.28 13.60
C THR A 119 -20.86 -26.56 14.25
N ASN A 120 -20.34 -27.79 14.11
CA ASN A 120 -18.99 -28.14 14.55
C ASN A 120 -17.95 -27.73 13.48
N ILE A 121 -16.72 -27.41 13.88
CA ILE A 121 -15.63 -27.10 12.93
C ILE A 121 -14.54 -28.15 13.12
N VAL A 122 -14.20 -28.86 12.05
CA VAL A 122 -13.15 -29.89 12.04
C VAL A 122 -12.03 -29.44 11.12
N ILE A 123 -10.81 -29.39 11.63
CA ILE A 123 -9.63 -29.02 10.84
C ILE A 123 -8.92 -30.29 10.41
N ILE A 124 -8.59 -30.38 9.14
CA ILE A 124 -7.93 -31.50 8.50
C ILE A 124 -6.66 -30.99 7.83
N GLU A 125 -5.52 -31.59 8.15
CA GLU A 125 -4.29 -31.36 7.42
C GLU A 125 -4.15 -32.40 6.31
N ASP A 126 -3.71 -31.97 5.12
CA ASP A 126 -3.45 -32.85 3.98
C ASP A 126 -2.42 -33.94 4.31
N GLY A 127 -2.86 -35.20 4.25
CA GLY A 127 -2.08 -36.37 4.63
C GLY A 127 -2.35 -36.86 6.07
N GLU A 128 -3.16 -36.13 6.82
CA GLU A 128 -3.56 -36.47 8.19
C GLU A 128 -5.07 -36.73 8.33
N GLU A 129 -5.77 -36.99 7.21
CA GLU A 129 -7.23 -37.21 7.21
C GLU A 129 -7.67 -38.33 8.15
N MET A 130 -6.83 -39.36 8.31
CA MET A 130 -7.10 -40.52 9.18
C MET A 130 -7.04 -40.20 10.68
N LYS A 131 -6.61 -38.99 11.07
CA LYS A 131 -6.62 -38.54 12.48
C LYS A 131 -8.01 -38.10 12.96
N MET A 132 -8.96 -37.90 12.06
CA MET A 132 -10.35 -37.59 12.41
C MET A 132 -10.99 -38.72 13.23
N SER A 133 -12.00 -38.40 14.03
CA SER A 133 -12.83 -39.43 14.66
C SER A 133 -13.56 -40.27 13.60
N LYS A 134 -13.99 -41.47 13.98
CA LYS A 134 -14.68 -42.38 13.05
C LYS A 134 -15.94 -41.76 12.44
N ASP A 135 -16.68 -40.98 13.22
CA ASP A 135 -17.92 -40.34 12.77
C ASP A 135 -17.64 -39.17 11.82
N GLU A 136 -16.63 -38.35 12.12
CA GLU A 136 -16.17 -37.26 11.25
C GLU A 136 -15.63 -37.80 9.92
N LEU A 137 -14.81 -38.85 9.97
CA LEU A 137 -14.26 -39.48 8.77
C LEU A 137 -15.37 -40.07 7.89
N LYS A 138 -16.33 -40.77 8.49
CA LYS A 138 -17.49 -41.32 7.76
C LYS A 138 -18.32 -40.21 7.10
N LEU A 139 -18.54 -39.09 7.81
CA LEU A 139 -19.28 -37.96 7.27
C LEU A 139 -18.51 -37.28 6.13
N PHE A 140 -17.21 -37.06 6.29
CA PHE A 140 -16.35 -36.50 5.26
C PHE A 140 -16.33 -37.38 4.00
N GLU A 141 -16.06 -38.68 4.14
CA GLU A 141 -16.02 -39.62 3.02
C GLU A 141 -17.37 -39.81 2.31
N SER A 142 -18.49 -39.50 2.97
CA SER A 142 -19.82 -39.51 2.34
C SER A 142 -19.98 -38.48 1.21
N LYS A 143 -19.15 -37.44 1.22
CA LYS A 143 -19.13 -36.38 0.19
C LYS A 143 -17.82 -36.30 -0.57
N LEU A 144 -16.72 -36.70 0.06
CA LEU A 144 -15.38 -36.59 -0.50
C LEU A 144 -14.56 -37.85 -0.17
N SER A 145 -14.73 -38.90 -0.98
CA SER A 145 -14.11 -40.22 -0.79
C SER A 145 -12.58 -40.15 -0.90
N LEU A 146 -11.83 -40.61 0.11
CA LEU A 146 -10.37 -40.56 0.09
C LEU A 146 -9.74 -41.46 -0.99
N LYS A 147 -10.48 -42.46 -1.48
CA LYS A 147 -10.03 -43.33 -2.60
C LYS A 147 -9.87 -42.56 -3.90
N ASP A 148 -10.63 -41.49 -4.07
CA ASP A 148 -10.64 -40.65 -5.27
C ASP A 148 -9.65 -39.48 -5.18
N LYS A 149 -8.93 -39.35 -4.05
CA LYS A 149 -7.93 -38.30 -3.82
C LYS A 149 -6.72 -38.50 -4.73
N LYS A 150 -6.74 -37.83 -5.89
CA LYS A 150 -5.63 -37.82 -6.88
C LYS A 150 -5.05 -36.40 -7.01
N LEU A 151 -4.38 -35.93 -5.96
CA LEU A 151 -3.80 -34.58 -5.95
C LEU A 151 -2.39 -34.58 -6.56
N ASN A 152 -2.15 -33.70 -7.54
CA ASN A 152 -0.84 -33.55 -8.17
C ASN A 152 0.17 -32.91 -7.20
N LEU A 153 1.40 -33.48 -7.13
CA LEU A 153 2.50 -32.97 -6.29
C LEU A 153 3.04 -31.61 -6.75
N ASN A 154 2.86 -31.29 -8.03
CA ASN A 154 3.46 -30.14 -8.72
C ASN A 154 2.50 -28.94 -8.87
N GLU A 155 1.26 -29.03 -8.37
CA GLU A 155 0.33 -27.90 -8.42
C GLU A 155 0.66 -26.86 -7.34
N THR A 156 1.60 -25.98 -7.66
CA THR A 156 1.56 -24.59 -7.16
C THR A 156 0.77 -23.80 -8.18
N ILE A 157 -0.54 -23.65 -7.98
CA ILE A 157 -1.36 -22.80 -8.84
C ILE A 157 -1.07 -21.35 -8.47
N ASP A 158 -0.11 -20.78 -9.18
CA ASP A 158 0.09 -19.35 -9.43
C ASP A 158 0.02 -18.46 -8.17
N ASP A 159 1.17 -18.34 -7.50
CA ASP A 159 1.47 -17.29 -6.50
C ASP A 159 1.73 -15.92 -7.17
N ASN A 160 1.53 -15.78 -8.48
CA ASN A 160 1.92 -14.60 -9.25
C ASN A 160 0.90 -13.45 -9.24
N ASP A 161 -0.20 -13.52 -8.50
CA ASP A 161 -1.27 -12.49 -8.62
C ASP A 161 -0.85 -11.09 -8.10
N ASP A 162 0.19 -11.00 -7.27
CA ASP A 162 0.62 -9.73 -6.67
C ASP A 162 2.09 -9.33 -6.90
N ASP A 163 3.00 -10.25 -7.25
CA ASP A 163 4.44 -9.94 -7.28
C ASP A 163 4.94 -9.29 -8.59
N ASP A 164 4.16 -9.31 -9.67
CA ASP A 164 4.62 -8.80 -10.99
C ASP A 164 4.32 -7.30 -11.23
N LYS A 165 3.86 -6.55 -10.21
CA LYS A 165 3.39 -5.16 -10.37
C LYS A 165 4.42 -4.08 -10.04
N ARG A 166 5.70 -4.43 -9.93
CA ARG A 166 6.80 -3.47 -9.73
C ARG A 166 7.73 -3.39 -10.94
N SER A 167 7.20 -3.50 -12.16
CA SER A 167 7.97 -3.08 -13.33
C SER A 167 7.98 -1.56 -13.43
N ASP A 168 9.17 -1.04 -13.68
CA ASP A 168 9.54 0.36 -13.62
C ASP A 168 8.65 1.27 -14.46
N GLY A 169 8.21 2.39 -13.86
CA GLY A 169 7.81 3.61 -14.57
C GLY A 169 6.88 3.46 -15.77
N ALA A 170 5.72 2.83 -15.63
CA ALA A 170 4.71 2.78 -16.69
C ALA A 170 4.38 4.20 -17.20
N HIS A 171 4.69 4.46 -18.47
CA HIS A 171 4.38 5.72 -19.15
C HIS A 171 2.88 5.95 -19.18
N ILE A 172 2.36 6.75 -18.24
CA ILE A 172 0.95 7.15 -18.23
C ILE A 172 0.63 7.83 -19.57
N LYS A 173 -0.43 7.36 -20.24
CA LYS A 173 -0.91 7.94 -21.49
C LYS A 173 -2.26 8.58 -21.28
N LEU A 174 -2.44 9.77 -21.84
CA LEU A 174 -3.71 10.49 -21.85
C LEU A 174 -4.28 10.47 -23.27
N TYR A 175 -5.54 10.11 -23.39
CA TYR A 175 -6.29 10.15 -24.64
C TYR A 175 -7.49 11.09 -24.49
N LYS A 176 -7.77 11.91 -25.49
CA LYS A 176 -9.01 12.71 -25.58
C LYS A 176 -10.07 11.87 -26.31
N CYS A 177 -11.28 11.84 -25.75
CA CYS A 177 -12.47 11.33 -26.43
C CYS A 177 -13.20 12.52 -27.05
N SER A 178 -13.43 12.49 -28.36
CA SER A 178 -14.22 13.50 -29.07
C SER A 178 -15.27 12.81 -29.93
N ASP A 179 -16.48 13.39 -29.94
CA ASP A 179 -17.60 12.97 -30.78
C ASP A 179 -17.96 13.97 -31.90
N GLU A 180 -17.11 14.98 -32.13
CA GLU A 180 -17.32 16.07 -33.11
C GLU A 180 -17.60 15.57 -34.53
N SER A 181 -17.09 14.39 -34.92
CA SER A 181 -17.32 13.78 -36.23
C SER A 181 -18.59 12.92 -36.33
N GLY A 182 -19.48 12.93 -35.32
CA GLY A 182 -20.65 12.03 -35.23
C GLY A 182 -20.31 10.57 -34.91
N THR A 183 -19.06 10.17 -35.17
CA THR A 183 -18.40 8.94 -34.72
C THR A 183 -17.33 9.29 -33.68
N LEU A 184 -17.28 8.52 -32.60
CA LEU A 184 -16.35 8.76 -31.50
C LEU A 184 -14.91 8.42 -31.91
N LYS A 185 -14.00 9.39 -31.76
CA LYS A 185 -12.56 9.23 -31.95
C LYS A 185 -11.84 9.34 -30.60
N VAL A 186 -10.89 8.43 -30.38
CA VAL A 186 -9.98 8.45 -29.22
C VAL A 186 -8.58 8.76 -29.73
N THR A 187 -8.05 9.92 -29.38
CA THR A 187 -6.74 10.41 -29.86
C THR A 187 -5.76 10.54 -28.71
N GLU A 188 -4.53 10.05 -28.87
CA GLU A 188 -3.47 10.20 -27.87
C GLU A 188 -3.07 11.68 -27.76
N LYS A 189 -3.18 12.25 -26.57
CA LYS A 189 -2.85 13.66 -26.28
C LYS A 189 -1.47 13.81 -25.64
N LYS A 190 -1.08 12.88 -24.76
CA LYS A 190 0.15 13.00 -23.98
C LYS A 190 0.66 11.65 -23.49
N VAL A 191 1.98 11.54 -23.38
CA VAL A 191 2.70 10.45 -22.70
C VAL A 191 3.56 11.05 -21.60
N GLY A 192 3.52 10.50 -20.39
CA GLY A 192 4.32 10.94 -19.25
C GLY A 192 3.48 11.47 -18.07
N PRO A 193 4.10 12.19 -17.11
CA PRO A 193 3.39 12.69 -15.95
C PRO A 193 2.28 13.66 -16.36
N LEU A 194 1.07 13.40 -15.85
CA LEU A 194 -0.10 14.25 -16.09
C LEU A 194 -0.15 15.38 -15.06
N VAL A 195 -0.49 16.57 -15.54
CA VAL A 195 -0.78 17.77 -14.74
C VAL A 195 -2.24 18.16 -14.94
N LYS A 196 -2.82 18.90 -13.99
CA LYS A 196 -4.24 19.29 -14.02
C LYS A 196 -4.62 20.02 -15.32
N SER A 197 -3.72 20.85 -15.84
CA SER A 197 -3.93 21.61 -17.08
C SER A 197 -4.05 20.74 -18.33
N ASP A 198 -3.74 19.43 -18.25
CA ASP A 198 -3.94 18.51 -19.37
C ASP A 198 -5.44 18.16 -19.58
N LEU A 199 -6.29 18.39 -18.56
CA LEU A 199 -7.71 18.05 -18.53
C LEU A 199 -8.60 19.30 -18.66
N GLU A 200 -9.33 19.39 -19.76
CA GLU A 200 -10.24 20.51 -20.06
C GLU A 200 -11.68 20.17 -19.67
N SER A 201 -12.37 21.10 -19.00
CA SER A 201 -13.71 20.85 -18.44
C SER A 201 -14.81 20.55 -19.46
N GLU A 202 -14.58 20.81 -20.74
CA GLU A 202 -15.53 20.57 -21.84
C GLU A 202 -15.44 19.15 -22.41
N ASP A 203 -14.41 18.37 -22.08
CA ASP A 203 -14.14 17.11 -22.77
C ASP A 203 -14.18 15.88 -21.85
N ALA A 204 -14.19 14.70 -22.45
CA ALA A 204 -13.89 13.45 -21.76
C ALA A 204 -12.49 12.93 -22.15
N TYR A 205 -11.78 12.36 -21.18
CA TYR A 205 -10.43 11.82 -21.36
C TYR A 205 -10.32 10.39 -20.83
N ILE A 206 -9.50 9.57 -21.49
CA ILE A 206 -9.08 8.27 -21.00
C ILE A 206 -7.63 8.38 -20.52
N VAL A 207 -7.39 8.03 -19.26
CA VAL A 207 -6.05 7.87 -18.71
C VAL A 207 -5.71 6.39 -18.70
N ASP A 208 -4.61 6.02 -19.33
CA ASP A 208 -4.12 4.66 -19.35
C ASP A 208 -2.80 4.57 -18.59
N ASN A 209 -2.79 3.73 -17.55
CA ASN A 209 -1.64 3.46 -16.71
C ASN A 209 -1.27 1.97 -16.79
N SER A 210 -1.40 1.37 -17.97
CA SER A 210 -0.93 0.01 -18.27
C SER A 210 -1.46 -1.02 -17.25
N ALA A 211 -0.57 -1.73 -16.56
CA ALA A 211 -0.91 -2.77 -15.58
C ALA A 211 -1.68 -2.25 -14.34
N TYR A 212 -1.66 -0.94 -14.10
CA TYR A 212 -2.41 -0.30 -13.01
C TYR A 212 -3.80 0.15 -13.45
N GLY A 213 -4.13 0.04 -14.74
CA GLY A 213 -5.48 0.17 -15.26
C GLY A 213 -5.78 1.44 -16.02
N VAL A 214 -7.07 1.67 -16.26
CA VAL A 214 -7.60 2.73 -17.12
C VAL A 214 -8.69 3.50 -16.39
N TRP A 215 -8.70 4.83 -16.55
CA TRP A 215 -9.72 5.74 -16.01
C TRP A 215 -10.36 6.53 -17.12
N VAL A 216 -11.60 6.93 -16.88
CA VAL A 216 -12.26 7.95 -17.67
C VAL A 216 -12.48 9.15 -16.79
N TRP A 217 -11.95 10.29 -17.21
CA TRP A 217 -12.28 11.58 -16.64
C TRP A 217 -13.33 12.23 -17.52
N VAL A 218 -14.40 12.72 -16.92
CA VAL A 218 -15.49 13.38 -17.63
C VAL A 218 -15.54 14.82 -17.13
N GLY A 219 -15.34 15.76 -18.05
CA GLY A 219 -15.34 17.19 -17.75
C GLY A 219 -16.70 17.63 -17.21
N ARG A 220 -16.69 18.57 -16.27
CA ARG A 220 -17.92 19.07 -15.64
C ARG A 220 -18.89 19.70 -16.65
N ARG A 221 -18.36 20.28 -17.73
CA ARG A 221 -19.10 20.93 -18.81
C ARG A 221 -19.11 20.08 -20.08
N SER A 222 -18.67 18.82 -20.01
CA SER A 222 -18.72 17.91 -21.15
C SER A 222 -20.15 17.67 -21.61
N ASN A 223 -20.30 17.30 -22.87
CA ASN A 223 -21.62 17.14 -23.42
C ASN A 223 -22.34 15.91 -22.78
N PRO A 224 -23.68 15.90 -22.68
CA PRO A 224 -24.39 14.80 -22.01
C PRO A 224 -24.18 13.42 -22.64
N LYS A 225 -23.89 13.38 -23.95
CA LYS A 225 -23.64 12.14 -24.70
C LYS A 225 -22.27 11.57 -24.34
N GLU A 226 -21.22 12.39 -24.30
CA GLU A 226 -19.88 12.03 -23.82
C GLU A 226 -19.92 11.47 -22.40
N ARG A 227 -20.67 12.11 -21.49
CA ARG A 227 -20.82 11.63 -20.12
C ARG A 227 -21.50 10.26 -20.02
N ARG A 228 -22.52 10.01 -20.85
CA ARG A 228 -23.25 8.73 -20.86
C ARG A 228 -22.44 7.61 -21.52
N GLU A 229 -21.73 7.94 -22.59
CA GLU A 229 -20.94 6.99 -23.36
C GLU A 229 -19.53 6.77 -22.79
N ALA A 230 -19.05 7.63 -21.87
CA ALA A 230 -17.74 7.55 -21.22
C ALA A 230 -17.33 6.12 -20.83
N MET A 231 -18.24 5.37 -20.20
CA MET A 231 -17.98 4.00 -19.78
C MET A 231 -17.87 3.01 -20.95
N ARG A 232 -18.77 3.15 -21.94
CA ARG A 232 -18.71 2.37 -23.19
C ARG A 232 -17.41 2.65 -23.93
N ASN A 233 -16.94 3.89 -23.91
CA ASN A 233 -15.72 4.33 -24.58
C ASN A 233 -14.49 3.68 -23.95
N ALA A 234 -14.40 3.66 -22.61
CA ALA A 234 -13.36 2.91 -21.91
C ALA A 234 -13.38 1.42 -22.27
N LEU A 235 -14.56 0.80 -22.31
CA LEU A 235 -14.67 -0.62 -22.67
C LEU A 235 -14.22 -0.89 -24.11
N GLY A 236 -14.62 -0.06 -25.07
CA GLY A 236 -14.19 -0.15 -26.46
C GLY A 236 -12.69 0.09 -26.63
N PHE A 237 -12.13 1.04 -25.87
CA PHE A 237 -10.68 1.28 -25.82
C PHE A 237 -9.92 0.04 -25.32
N LEU A 238 -10.37 -0.58 -24.24
CA LEU A 238 -9.78 -1.81 -23.69
C LEU A 238 -9.84 -2.98 -24.68
N GLN A 239 -10.97 -3.16 -25.37
CA GLN A 239 -11.14 -4.22 -26.37
C GLN A 239 -10.16 -4.06 -27.54
N LYS A 240 -9.96 -2.83 -28.03
CA LYS A 240 -9.00 -2.55 -29.12
C LYS A 240 -7.55 -2.72 -28.70
N LYS A 241 -7.21 -2.37 -27.46
CA LYS A 241 -5.82 -2.43 -26.97
C LYS A 241 -5.35 -3.83 -26.57
N ARG A 242 -6.23 -4.85 -26.57
CA ARG A 242 -5.94 -6.22 -26.11
C ARG A 242 -5.31 -6.26 -24.71
N LEU A 243 -5.63 -5.30 -23.84
CA LEU A 243 -5.09 -5.26 -22.49
C LEU A 243 -5.81 -6.27 -21.60
N SER A 244 -5.04 -7.11 -20.93
CA SER A 244 -5.53 -7.97 -19.85
C SER A 244 -5.83 -7.12 -18.60
N LYS A 245 -6.81 -7.64 -17.86
CA LYS A 245 -7.52 -7.07 -16.72
C LYS A 245 -6.57 -6.50 -15.65
N ASN A 246 -6.75 -5.24 -15.23
CA ASN A 246 -6.57 -4.75 -13.84
C ASN A 246 -6.86 -3.23 -13.73
N TYR A 247 -7.37 -2.76 -12.58
CA TYR A 247 -7.76 -1.35 -12.32
C TYR A 247 -7.35 -0.87 -10.90
N LYS A 248 -6.53 0.19 -10.76
CA LYS A 248 -6.11 0.80 -9.46
C LYS A 248 -5.64 2.26 -9.59
N THR A 249 -6.35 3.17 -8.90
CA THR A 249 -6.23 4.66 -8.79
C THR A 249 -4.82 5.29 -8.71
N LEU A 250 -4.53 6.34 -9.50
CA LEU A 250 -3.45 7.32 -9.23
C LEU A 250 -3.70 8.72 -9.85
N PHE A 251 -3.57 9.75 -9.01
CA PHE A 251 -3.10 11.10 -9.37
C PHE A 251 -1.99 11.45 -8.36
N LYS A 252 -0.86 12.01 -8.82
CA LYS A 252 0.31 12.26 -7.97
C LYS A 252 0.19 13.56 -7.15
N THR A 253 -0.66 14.50 -7.58
CA THR A 253 -0.97 15.74 -6.82
C THR A 253 -2.26 16.37 -7.35
N TRP A 254 -3.18 16.74 -6.44
CA TRP A 254 -4.42 17.45 -6.74
C TRP A 254 -4.50 18.67 -5.81
N LEU A 255 -4.45 19.88 -6.37
CA LEU A 255 -4.70 21.11 -5.63
C LEU A 255 -6.15 21.56 -5.92
N ASP A 256 -7.02 21.40 -4.91
CA ASP A 256 -8.37 21.96 -4.93
C ASP A 256 -8.27 23.46 -4.58
N LEU A 257 -8.47 24.32 -5.57
CA LEU A 257 -8.46 25.78 -5.42
C LEU A 257 -9.55 26.31 -4.45
N TYR A 258 -10.51 25.46 -4.08
CA TYR A 258 -11.57 25.77 -3.10
C TYR A 258 -11.41 25.05 -1.75
N ALA A 259 -10.48 24.10 -1.60
CA ALA A 259 -10.25 23.41 -0.33
C ALA A 259 -9.50 24.28 0.69
N GLN A 260 -8.97 25.44 0.28
CA GLN A 260 -8.33 26.39 1.20
C GLN A 260 -9.33 27.08 2.15
N LYS A 261 -10.64 26.95 1.94
CA LYS A 261 -11.69 27.36 2.89
C LYS A 261 -12.65 26.19 3.16
N GLY A 262 -12.24 25.25 4.00
CA GLY A 262 -13.10 24.17 4.52
C GLY A 262 -12.31 22.99 5.09
N LEU A 263 -12.93 22.22 6.00
CA LEU A 263 -12.36 20.96 6.46
C LEU A 263 -12.57 19.87 5.39
N GLY A 264 -11.47 19.46 4.75
CA GLY A 264 -11.42 18.25 3.93
C GLY A 264 -11.36 18.48 2.41
N LYS A 265 -11.00 17.40 1.69
CA LYS A 265 -11.02 17.34 0.22
C LYS A 265 -12.43 16.96 -0.25
N THR A 266 -12.78 17.35 -1.49
CA THR A 266 -14.04 16.95 -2.16
C THR A 266 -14.26 15.43 -2.23
N PHE A 267 -13.20 14.64 -2.04
CA PHE A 267 -13.23 13.18 -1.93
C PHE A 267 -12.32 12.67 -0.81
N THR A 268 -12.86 11.88 0.11
CA THR A 268 -12.12 11.15 1.15
C THR A 268 -12.06 9.65 0.82
N LYS A 269 -10.86 9.04 0.94
CA LYS A 269 -10.73 7.59 0.84
C LYS A 269 -11.43 6.94 2.03
N GLY A 270 -12.32 5.97 1.79
CA GLY A 270 -13.17 5.36 2.82
C GLY A 270 -12.44 4.69 4.01
N HIS A 271 -11.15 4.37 3.89
CA HIS A 271 -10.33 3.88 5.01
C HIS A 271 -9.91 4.98 6.01
N ILE A 272 -9.99 6.25 5.63
CA ILE A 272 -9.49 7.41 6.38
C ILE A 272 -10.67 8.31 6.81
N ALA A 273 -11.92 7.81 6.74
CA ALA A 273 -13.10 8.61 7.06
C ALA A 273 -13.21 8.98 8.57
N LYS A 274 -12.43 8.35 9.44
CA LYS A 274 -12.29 8.71 10.86
C LYS A 274 -10.95 9.37 11.12
N VAL A 275 -10.67 10.52 10.52
CA VAL A 275 -9.61 11.41 11.04
C VAL A 275 -10.29 12.31 12.05
N VAL A 276 -10.12 11.99 13.33
CA VAL A 276 -10.43 12.94 14.40
C VAL A 276 -9.41 14.07 14.24
N SER A 277 -9.89 15.24 13.85
CA SER A 277 -9.09 16.47 13.80
C SER A 277 -8.92 17.00 15.23
N THR A 278 -8.13 16.32 16.06
CA THR A 278 -7.61 16.92 17.29
C THR A 278 -6.55 17.94 16.92
N GLN A 279 -6.46 19.03 17.69
CA GLN A 279 -5.30 19.91 17.64
C GLN A 279 -4.04 19.07 17.89
N PHE A 280 -2.97 19.34 17.14
CA PHE A 280 -1.72 18.60 17.22
C PHE A 280 -1.10 18.78 18.60
N ASP A 281 -1.25 17.78 19.47
CA ASP A 281 -0.64 17.72 20.80
C ASP A 281 0.31 16.54 20.88
N VAL A 282 1.59 16.87 20.91
CA VAL A 282 2.69 15.91 20.82
C VAL A 282 2.86 15.13 22.13
N THR A 283 2.40 15.71 23.25
CA THR A 283 2.51 15.11 24.58
C THR A 283 1.64 13.87 24.75
N THR A 284 0.56 13.76 23.96
CA THR A 284 -0.40 12.65 24.02
C THR A 284 -0.21 11.62 22.90
N MET A 285 0.79 11.76 22.03
CA MET A 285 0.93 10.87 20.86
C MET A 285 1.24 9.41 21.22
N HIS A 286 1.96 9.17 22.31
CA HIS A 286 2.24 7.82 22.80
C HIS A 286 0.93 7.07 23.17
N SER A 287 -0.12 7.78 23.58
CA SER A 287 -1.44 7.20 23.86
C SER A 287 -2.37 7.16 22.63
N HIS A 288 -1.95 7.68 21.46
CA HIS A 288 -2.76 7.76 20.24
C HIS A 288 -2.02 7.25 18.99
N PRO A 289 -1.81 5.92 18.83
CA PRO A 289 -1.04 5.34 17.71
C PRO A 289 -1.55 5.73 16.31
N GLN A 290 -2.85 5.96 16.15
CA GLN A 290 -3.43 6.37 14.86
C GLN A 290 -3.04 7.81 14.49
N LEU A 291 -2.94 8.71 15.48
CA LEU A 291 -2.53 10.09 15.26
C LEU A 291 -1.04 10.13 14.94
N ALA A 292 -0.21 9.44 15.73
CA ALA A 292 1.23 9.29 15.50
C ALA A 292 1.55 8.77 14.09
N ALA A 293 0.79 7.76 13.62
CA ALA A 293 0.94 7.23 12.26
C ALA A 293 0.52 8.23 11.17
N ALA A 294 -0.55 8.99 11.40
CA ALA A 294 -1.03 9.99 10.45
C ALA A 294 -0.08 11.20 10.33
N THR A 295 0.55 11.61 11.44
CA THR A 295 1.48 12.75 11.51
C THR A 295 2.95 12.35 11.28
N GLN A 296 3.25 11.05 11.25
CA GLN A 296 4.62 10.51 11.23
C GLN A 296 5.48 11.02 12.40
N MET A 297 4.86 11.16 13.56
CA MET A 297 5.48 11.65 14.79
C MET A 297 5.27 10.59 15.89
N PRO A 298 6.28 9.75 16.18
CA PRO A 298 6.20 8.76 17.26
C PRO A 298 6.29 9.40 18.65
N ASP A 299 7.06 10.49 18.81
CA ASP A 299 7.15 11.33 20.00
C ASP A 299 7.47 12.80 19.61
N ASP A 300 7.82 13.64 20.59
CA ASP A 300 8.06 15.08 20.38
C ASP A 300 9.48 15.46 19.95
N GLY A 301 10.35 14.49 19.69
CA GLY A 301 11.75 14.73 19.35
C GLY A 301 12.65 15.03 20.56
N SER A 302 12.16 14.91 21.81
CA SER A 302 12.94 15.19 23.02
C SER A 302 13.81 14.02 23.52
N GLY A 303 13.76 12.88 22.84
CA GLY A 303 14.54 11.68 23.17
C GLY A 303 16.05 11.88 23.04
N LYS A 304 16.80 10.88 23.53
CA LYS A 304 18.26 10.88 23.46
C LYS A 304 18.69 10.67 22.01
N LYS A 305 19.57 11.54 21.50
CA LYS A 305 20.12 11.43 20.15
C LYS A 305 21.65 11.36 20.17
N GLU A 306 22.19 10.45 19.37
CA GLU A 306 23.61 10.31 19.09
C GLU A 306 23.79 10.50 17.57
N ILE A 307 24.52 11.54 17.18
CA ILE A 307 24.70 11.93 15.77
C ILE A 307 26.13 11.60 15.35
N TYR A 308 26.27 11.02 14.17
CA TYR A 308 27.53 10.69 13.53
C TYR A 308 27.58 11.30 12.13
N ARG A 309 28.72 11.87 11.76
CA ARG A 309 29.04 12.23 10.38
C ARG A 309 29.88 11.12 9.76
N ILE A 310 29.64 10.81 8.49
CA ILE A 310 30.50 9.93 7.72
C ILE A 310 31.73 10.72 7.25
N GLU A 311 32.92 10.27 7.63
CA GLU A 311 34.19 10.76 7.11
C GLU A 311 35.06 9.56 6.72
N GLN A 312 35.56 9.55 5.48
CA GLN A 312 36.43 8.48 4.98
C GLN A 312 35.86 7.08 5.30
N PHE A 313 34.58 6.85 4.99
CA PHE A 313 33.87 5.58 5.20
C PHE A 313 33.63 5.18 6.66
N LYS A 314 33.89 6.06 7.63
CA LYS A 314 33.71 5.77 9.06
C LYS A 314 32.70 6.71 9.69
N MET A 315 31.94 6.18 10.65
CA MET A 315 31.08 7.00 11.51
C MET A 315 31.94 7.71 12.56
N ILE A 316 32.00 9.05 12.48
CA ILE A 316 32.67 9.89 13.46
C ILE A 316 31.61 10.64 14.28
N PRO A 317 31.68 10.63 15.63
CA PRO A 317 30.75 11.37 16.48
C PRO A 317 30.68 12.85 16.08
N TYR A 318 29.47 13.36 15.91
CA TYR A 318 29.22 14.74 15.53
C TYR A 318 29.11 15.63 16.78
N PRO A 319 29.87 16.73 16.88
CA PRO A 319 29.90 17.57 18.08
C PRO A 319 28.50 18.08 18.47
N GLU A 320 28.19 18.05 19.76
CA GLU A 320 26.89 18.51 20.28
C GLU A 320 26.57 19.96 19.91
N SER A 321 27.58 20.84 19.86
CA SER A 321 27.44 22.23 19.43
C SER A 321 26.98 22.39 17.98
N MET A 322 27.13 21.35 17.16
CA MET A 322 26.75 21.34 15.75
C MET A 322 25.43 20.60 15.53
N HIS A 323 24.79 20.03 16.56
CA HIS A 323 23.53 19.31 16.40
C HIS A 323 22.46 20.24 15.81
N GLY A 324 21.82 19.80 14.73
CA GLY A 324 20.88 20.61 13.95
C GLY A 324 21.50 21.28 12.73
N ILE A 325 22.83 21.36 12.63
CA ILE A 325 23.54 21.87 11.46
C ILE A 325 23.95 20.68 10.57
N PHE A 326 23.53 20.72 9.32
CA PHE A 326 23.81 19.71 8.31
C PHE A 326 24.50 20.34 7.11
N PHE A 327 25.28 19.53 6.42
CA PHE A 327 26.04 19.92 5.24
C PHE A 327 25.60 19.04 4.07
N ALA A 328 25.13 19.66 2.98
CA ALA A 328 24.66 18.95 1.80
C ALA A 328 25.75 18.09 1.16
N GLY A 329 27.02 18.40 1.40
CA GLY A 329 28.17 17.61 0.97
C GLY A 329 28.47 16.37 1.82
N ASP A 330 27.73 16.13 2.91
CA ASP A 330 28.04 15.08 3.90
C ASP A 330 26.87 14.08 4.02
N SER A 331 27.14 12.93 4.63
CA SER A 331 26.11 11.98 5.08
C SER A 331 26.20 11.79 6.59
N PHE A 332 25.05 11.61 7.24
CA PHE A 332 24.94 11.49 8.69
C PHE A 332 24.17 10.24 9.08
N VAL A 333 24.47 9.71 10.26
CA VAL A 333 23.71 8.64 10.91
C VAL A 333 23.31 9.13 12.30
N ILE A 334 22.04 8.99 12.67
CA ILE A 334 21.50 9.45 13.95
C ILE A 334 20.79 8.28 14.61
N GLN A 335 21.27 7.88 15.78
CA GLN A 335 20.55 6.97 16.65
C GLN A 335 19.71 7.81 17.63
N TYR A 336 18.40 7.66 17.57
CA TYR A 336 17.45 8.34 18.42
C TYR A 336 16.72 7.33 19.29
N THR A 337 16.73 7.53 20.60
CA THR A 337 16.08 6.65 21.58
C THR A 337 15.08 7.44 22.39
N TYR A 338 13.85 6.97 22.41
CA TYR A 338 12.76 7.55 23.20
C TYR A 338 12.04 6.45 23.98
N ASN A 339 11.42 6.84 25.08
CA ASN A 339 10.72 5.92 25.97
C ASN A 339 9.23 6.25 25.97
N ASP A 340 8.40 5.21 25.89
CA ASP A 340 7.03 5.26 26.37
C ASP A 340 6.97 4.70 27.81
N GLN A 341 5.81 4.76 28.46
CA GLN A 341 5.59 4.30 29.84
C GLN A 341 6.03 2.85 30.10
N GLN A 342 6.12 2.01 29.06
CA GLN A 342 6.44 0.58 29.17
C GLN A 342 7.63 0.10 28.33
N HIS A 343 8.06 0.83 27.29
CA HIS A 343 9.04 0.35 26.33
C HIS A 343 10.01 1.45 25.90
N SER A 344 11.26 1.07 25.65
CA SER A 344 12.27 1.91 24.98
C SER A 344 12.26 1.59 23.49
N TYR A 345 12.23 2.62 22.67
CA TYR A 345 12.24 2.52 21.20
C TYR A 345 13.48 3.22 20.64
N THR A 346 14.05 2.64 19.58
CA THR A 346 15.20 3.22 18.89
C THR A 346 14.92 3.38 17.41
N LEU A 347 15.14 4.58 16.89
CA LEU A 347 15.09 4.94 15.48
C LEU A 347 16.51 5.25 15.01
N ILE A 348 16.88 4.73 13.84
CA ILE A 348 18.20 4.97 13.25
C ILE A 348 17.99 5.68 11.92
N TYR A 349 18.17 6.99 11.91
CA TYR A 349 18.13 7.79 10.70
C TYR A 349 19.48 7.74 10.01
N PHE A 350 19.51 7.60 8.69
CA PHE A 350 20.69 7.98 7.92
C PHE A 350 20.30 9.03 6.87
N TRP A 351 20.82 10.23 7.05
CA TRP A 351 20.53 11.40 6.23
C TRP A 351 21.58 11.55 5.15
N LEU A 352 21.14 11.71 3.90
CA LEU A 352 21.97 11.78 2.72
C LEU A 352 21.88 13.18 2.10
N GLY A 353 23.00 13.91 2.12
CA GLY A 353 23.12 15.19 1.46
C GLY A 353 23.09 15.06 -0.07
N HIS A 354 22.54 16.06 -0.75
CA HIS A 354 22.46 16.07 -2.21
C HIS A 354 23.82 16.12 -2.91
N HIS A 355 24.86 16.57 -2.22
CA HIS A 355 26.21 16.73 -2.74
C HIS A 355 27.23 15.77 -2.12
N SER A 356 26.79 14.89 -1.20
CA SER A 356 27.63 13.84 -0.63
C SER A 356 27.98 12.79 -1.68
N SER A 357 29.14 12.17 -1.53
CA SER A 357 29.59 11.19 -2.50
C SER A 357 28.81 9.86 -2.37
N GLN A 358 28.73 9.09 -3.44
CA GLN A 358 28.00 7.82 -3.43
C GLN A 358 28.58 6.83 -2.41
N ASP A 359 29.89 6.88 -2.22
CA ASP A 359 30.62 6.05 -1.28
C ASP A 359 30.32 6.44 0.18
N GLU A 360 30.17 7.73 0.49
CA GLU A 360 29.70 8.20 1.80
C GLU A 360 28.24 7.80 2.06
N GLN A 361 27.38 7.90 1.05
CA GLN A 361 25.98 7.46 1.18
C GLN A 361 25.89 5.96 1.46
N GLY A 362 26.73 5.16 0.79
CA GLY A 362 26.88 3.74 1.06
C GLY A 362 27.39 3.46 2.47
N ALA A 363 28.42 4.17 2.92
CA ALA A 363 28.96 4.05 4.27
C ALA A 363 27.93 4.45 5.35
N ALA A 364 27.09 5.46 5.11
CA ALA A 364 26.00 5.85 6.02
C ALA A 364 24.96 4.74 6.16
N ALA A 365 24.57 4.09 5.05
CA ALA A 365 23.64 2.97 5.07
C ALA A 365 24.22 1.77 5.82
N ILE A 366 25.51 1.45 5.61
CA ILE A 366 26.21 0.39 6.35
C ILE A 366 26.26 0.73 7.84
N GLY A 367 26.63 1.97 8.18
CA GLY A 367 26.70 2.44 9.56
C GLY A 367 25.36 2.32 10.30
N ALA A 368 24.25 2.64 9.64
CA ALA A 368 22.92 2.45 10.22
C ALA A 368 22.61 0.97 10.53
N VAL A 369 22.99 0.05 9.63
CA VAL A 369 22.84 -1.40 9.85
C VAL A 369 23.75 -1.91 10.97
N GLU A 370 24.96 -1.36 11.10
CA GLU A 370 25.87 -1.71 12.19
C GLU A 370 25.34 -1.26 13.56
N LEU A 371 24.75 -0.06 13.64
CA LEU A 371 24.10 0.41 14.86
C LEU A 371 22.90 -0.48 15.22
N ASP A 372 22.07 -0.85 14.25
CA ASP A 372 20.93 -1.73 14.48
C ASP A 372 21.35 -3.12 14.98
N LYS A 373 22.42 -3.68 14.41
CA LYS A 373 23.01 -4.94 14.88
C LYS A 373 23.50 -4.87 16.33
N LYS A 374 24.05 -3.73 16.76
CA LYS A 374 24.50 -3.53 18.16
C LYS A 374 23.33 -3.52 19.16
N ILE A 375 22.13 -3.21 18.70
CA ILE A 375 20.89 -3.24 19.50
C ILE A 375 20.00 -4.45 19.15
N ASN A 376 20.61 -5.55 18.71
CA ASN A 376 19.96 -6.82 18.41
C ASN A 376 18.86 -6.75 17.32
N GLY A 377 18.96 -5.81 16.38
CA GLY A 377 18.00 -5.69 15.28
C GLY A 377 16.63 -5.15 15.70
N THR A 378 16.56 -4.47 16.84
CA THR A 378 15.31 -3.91 17.37
C THR A 378 15.05 -2.47 16.90
N GLY A 379 16.02 -1.85 16.22
CA GLY A 379 15.92 -0.49 15.72
C GLY A 379 15.11 -0.39 14.45
N THR A 380 14.44 0.76 14.26
CA THR A 380 13.81 1.09 12.98
C THR A 380 14.75 1.96 12.16
N ILE A 381 15.31 1.40 11.08
CA ILE A 381 16.20 2.14 10.17
C ILE A 381 15.38 2.97 9.18
N ILE A 382 15.70 4.27 9.08
CA ILE A 382 14.97 5.24 8.24
C ILE A 382 15.96 5.99 7.36
N ARG A 383 15.81 5.85 6.05
CA ARG A 383 16.54 6.65 5.06
C ARG A 383 15.93 8.04 4.96
N VAL A 384 16.75 9.07 5.11
CA VAL A 384 16.36 10.46 4.87
C VAL A 384 17.22 11.03 3.76
N VAL A 385 16.60 11.70 2.79
CA VAL A 385 17.30 12.43 1.74
C VAL A 385 17.06 13.90 2.00
N GLN A 386 18.07 14.74 1.74
CA GLN A 386 17.94 16.19 1.78
C GLN A 386 16.64 16.63 1.07
N ASP A 387 15.91 17.55 1.69
CA ASP A 387 14.60 18.06 1.23
C ASP A 387 13.41 17.09 1.31
N LYS A 388 13.62 15.92 1.90
CA LYS A 388 12.58 14.92 2.21
C LYS A 388 12.63 14.49 3.67
N GLU A 389 13.03 15.40 4.56
CA GLU A 389 13.06 15.16 5.99
C GLU A 389 11.64 14.90 6.54
N PRO A 390 11.40 13.77 7.22
CA PRO A 390 10.12 13.55 7.88
C PRO A 390 9.96 14.48 9.09
N LEU A 391 8.71 14.72 9.49
CA LEU A 391 8.37 15.66 10.56
C LEU A 391 9.13 15.35 11.86
N HIS A 392 9.19 14.08 12.26
CA HIS A 392 9.93 13.66 13.44
C HIS A 392 11.43 13.94 13.36
N PHE A 393 12.04 13.80 12.18
CA PHE A 393 13.46 14.10 12.03
C PHE A 393 13.76 15.58 12.31
N MET A 394 12.92 16.49 11.81
CA MET A 394 13.07 17.92 12.07
C MET A 394 12.76 18.27 13.53
N ALA A 395 11.78 17.61 14.14
CA ALA A 395 11.40 17.80 15.54
C ALA A 395 12.55 17.55 16.53
N MET A 396 13.46 16.62 16.23
CA MET A 396 14.66 16.33 17.05
C MET A 396 15.58 17.56 17.28
N PHE A 397 15.45 18.59 16.44
CA PHE A 397 16.25 19.82 16.47
C PHE A 397 15.44 21.04 16.94
N HIS A 398 14.17 20.86 17.32
CA HIS A 398 13.31 21.90 17.89
C HIS A 398 13.32 23.22 17.10
N GLY A 399 13.29 23.15 15.77
CA GLY A 399 13.29 24.31 14.87
C GLY A 399 14.67 24.86 14.51
N HIS A 400 15.76 24.25 15.00
CA HIS A 400 17.15 24.66 14.74
C HIS A 400 17.82 23.80 13.66
N MET A 401 17.04 23.22 12.74
CA MET A 401 17.60 22.48 11.61
C MET A 401 18.06 23.46 10.51
N ILE A 402 19.35 23.46 10.21
CA ILE A 402 19.99 24.29 9.19
C ILE A 402 20.77 23.38 8.23
N ILE A 403 20.61 23.57 6.93
CA ILE A 403 21.33 22.81 5.90
C ILE A 403 22.15 23.78 5.06
N PHE A 404 23.48 23.69 5.16
CA PHE A 404 24.40 24.45 4.32
C PHE A 404 24.73 23.69 3.04
N LYS A 405 25.01 24.42 1.96
CA LYS A 405 25.31 23.85 0.63
C LYS A 405 26.67 23.17 0.57
N HIS A 406 27.62 23.61 1.40
CA HIS A 406 28.99 23.09 1.46
C HIS A 406 29.07 21.81 2.32
N GLY A 407 30.23 21.15 2.37
CA GLY A 407 30.49 19.95 3.16
C GLY A 407 31.92 19.44 2.97
N LYS A 408 32.33 18.43 3.74
CA LYS A 408 33.67 17.85 3.76
C LYS A 408 33.66 16.49 3.05
N ARG A 409 33.91 16.49 1.74
CA ARG A 409 33.94 15.27 0.91
C ARG A 409 35.03 14.26 1.32
N SER A 410 34.70 12.98 1.36
CA SER A 410 35.64 11.86 1.43
C SER A 410 36.52 11.77 0.16
N GLY A 411 37.78 11.42 0.37
CA GLY A 411 38.82 11.41 -0.66
C GLY A 411 38.75 10.20 -1.59
N PHE A 412 38.26 10.40 -2.81
CA PHE A 412 38.72 9.72 -4.04
C PHE A 412 38.75 10.66 -5.27
N ARG A 413 38.38 11.94 -5.10
CA ARG A 413 38.59 13.04 -6.06
C ARG A 413 39.40 14.20 -5.45
N ASN A 414 40.28 13.90 -4.49
CA ASN A 414 41.21 14.89 -3.91
C ASN A 414 42.44 15.15 -4.79
N LEU A 415 42.29 15.05 -6.12
CA LEU A 415 43.30 15.51 -7.08
C LEU A 415 42.61 16.53 -7.99
N GLN A 416 42.97 17.80 -7.76
CA GLN A 416 42.68 19.00 -8.58
C GLN A 416 41.52 19.94 -8.18
N TYR A 417 41.06 20.02 -6.93
CA TYR A 417 40.22 21.19 -6.53
C TYR A 417 40.34 21.57 -5.04
N TYR A 418 41.52 21.38 -4.44
CA TYR A 418 41.94 22.22 -3.31
C TYR A 418 43.00 23.17 -3.86
N ASP A 419 42.52 24.26 -4.47
CA ASP A 419 43.35 25.44 -4.63
C ASP A 419 43.35 26.11 -3.24
N GLU A 420 44.48 26.05 -2.55
CA GLU A 420 44.72 26.72 -1.25
C GLU A 420 44.59 28.27 -1.35
N ASN A 421 44.11 28.79 -2.48
CA ASN A 421 43.88 30.21 -2.77
C ASN A 421 42.41 30.60 -3.05
N THR A 422 41.42 29.76 -2.75
CA THR A 422 40.01 30.22 -2.67
C THR A 422 39.55 30.28 -1.23
N SER A 423 40.14 31.21 -0.46
CA SER A 423 39.38 31.95 0.54
C SER A 423 38.37 32.85 -0.19
N GLU A 424 37.40 32.27 -0.88
CA GLU A 424 36.11 32.94 -0.96
C GLU A 424 35.47 32.74 0.42
N ASN A 425 35.86 33.61 1.35
CA ASN A 425 34.97 34.06 2.41
C ASN A 425 33.72 34.59 1.71
N ASN A 426 32.81 33.70 1.30
CA ASN A 426 31.42 34.05 1.11
C ASN A 426 30.82 34.19 2.51
N ASP A 427 31.26 35.23 3.24
CA ASP A 427 30.69 35.68 4.52
C ASP A 427 29.22 36.10 4.34
N THR A 428 28.74 36.13 3.09
CA THR A 428 27.34 36.35 2.73
C THR A 428 26.74 35.08 2.16
N TYR A 429 25.69 34.59 2.79
CA TYR A 429 24.84 33.51 2.28
C TYR A 429 23.37 33.83 2.56
N LEU A 430 22.49 33.28 1.71
CA LEU A 430 21.05 33.37 1.91
C LEU A 430 20.56 32.05 2.51
N LEU A 431 19.69 32.11 3.51
CA LEU A 431 18.97 30.94 4.00
C LEU A 431 17.49 31.08 3.68
N GLN A 432 16.92 30.11 2.99
CA GLN A 432 15.48 29.97 2.87
C GLN A 432 14.93 29.23 4.10
N VAL A 433 14.22 29.97 4.95
CA VAL A 433 13.52 29.39 6.11
C VAL A 433 12.11 28.96 5.69
N ARG A 434 11.75 27.70 5.98
CA ARG A 434 10.40 27.15 5.75
C ARG A 434 9.94 26.43 7.00
N GLY A 435 8.66 26.54 7.32
CA GLY A 435 8.00 25.89 8.47
C GLY A 435 7.02 26.82 9.17
N LEU A 436 6.12 26.25 9.97
CA LEU A 436 5.11 26.99 10.74
C LEU A 436 5.25 26.77 12.25
N SER A 437 6.12 25.85 12.69
CA SER A 437 6.27 25.41 14.07
C SER A 437 7.69 24.92 14.36
N LYS A 438 8.01 24.67 15.64
CA LYS A 438 9.28 24.05 16.05
C LYS A 438 9.49 22.61 15.53
N TYR A 439 8.46 22.00 14.94
CA TYR A 439 8.49 20.61 14.46
C TYR A 439 8.76 20.49 12.97
N ASP A 440 8.53 21.54 12.19
CA ASP A 440 8.66 21.55 10.73
C ASP A 440 9.54 22.69 10.19
N THR A 441 10.14 23.49 11.09
CA THR A 441 11.03 24.59 10.69
C THR A 441 12.41 24.07 10.33
N LYS A 442 12.85 24.40 9.11
CA LYS A 442 14.23 24.24 8.65
C LYS A 442 14.67 25.43 7.80
N ALA A 443 15.97 25.73 7.88
CA ALA A 443 16.64 26.71 7.03
C ALA A 443 17.55 25.98 6.04
N VAL A 444 17.50 26.33 4.75
CA VAL A 444 18.34 25.72 3.71
C VAL A 444 19.05 26.83 2.94
N GLN A 445 20.36 26.69 2.76
CA GLN A 445 21.19 27.62 1.98
C GLN A 445 20.94 27.51 0.47
#